data_AF-A0A9P0LT17-F1
#
_entry.id   AF-A0A9P0LT17-F1
#
_cell.length_a   1.000
_cell.length_b   1.000
_cell.length_c   1.000
_cell.angle_alpha   90.00
_cell.angle_beta   90.00
_cell.angle_gamma   90.00
#
_symmetry.space_group_name_H-M   'P 1'
#
loop_
_entity.id
_entity.type
_entity.pdbx_description
1 polymer ?
#
loop_
_entity_poly.entity_id
_entity_poly.type
_entity_poly.pdbx_seq_one_letter_code
_entity_poly.pdbx_strand_id
1 'polypeptide(L)' 'MSQRERNPIWQFFEKSTNDLSKAVCKICKKSLSLGSQEPKKQTLYGVKQHLSKFHGTEHRQVLKRQSELG' A
#
# COMPACT_ATOMS: atom_id res chain seq x y z
N MET A 1 -19.72 3.55 -4.41
CA MET A 1 -18.51 3.07 -3.71
C MET A 1 -17.27 3.66 -4.39
N SER A 2 -16.64 4.64 -3.76
CA SER A 2 -15.57 5.44 -4.36
C SER A 2 -14.28 4.63 -4.53
N GLN A 3 -13.71 4.68 -5.73
CA GLN A 3 -12.55 3.90 -6.24
C GLN A 3 -11.28 3.91 -5.36
N ARG A 4 -11.25 4.70 -4.29
CA ARG A 4 -10.12 4.88 -3.36
C ARG A 4 -10.04 3.83 -2.25
N GLU A 5 -11.11 3.06 -2.03
CA GLU A 5 -11.16 1.99 -1.01
C GLU A 5 -10.80 0.59 -1.54
N ARG A 6 -10.52 0.45 -2.85
CA ARG A 6 -10.43 -0.87 -3.51
C ARG A 6 -9.10 -1.61 -3.34
N ASN A 7 -8.06 -1.01 -2.78
CA ASN A 7 -6.74 -1.65 -2.81
C ASN A 7 -6.41 -2.36 -1.47
N PRO A 8 -6.47 -3.70 -1.40
CA PRO A 8 -6.29 -4.46 -0.16
C PRO A 8 -4.89 -4.32 0.45
N ILE A 9 -3.94 -3.71 -0.27
CA ILE A 9 -2.60 -3.40 0.22
C ILE A 9 -2.63 -2.51 1.47
N TRP A 10 -3.60 -1.60 1.60
CA TRP A 10 -3.71 -0.72 2.77
C TRP A 10 -4.07 -1.46 4.08
N GLN A 11 -4.37 -2.75 4.02
CA GLN A 11 -4.48 -3.57 5.24
C GLN A 11 -3.10 -3.80 5.89
N PHE A 12 -2.03 -3.79 5.09
CA PHE A 12 -0.66 -4.05 5.53
C PHE A 12 0.18 -2.77 5.63
N PHE A 13 -0.33 -1.65 5.14
CA PHE A 13 0.35 -0.35 5.16
C PHE A 13 -0.57 0.72 5.70
N GLU A 14 -0.01 1.62 6.48
CA GLU A 14 -0.72 2.75 7.06
C GLU A 14 -0.15 4.05 6.50
N LYS A 15 -0.99 5.03 6.17
CA LYS A 15 -0.51 6.35 5.76
C LYS A 15 -0.09 7.12 7.01
N SER A 16 1.06 7.78 6.96
CA SER A 16 1.46 8.66 8.06
C SER A 16 0.51 9.84 8.14
N THR A 17 -0.03 10.12 9.32
CA THR A 17 -0.90 11.28 9.58
C THR A 17 -0.16 12.61 9.46
N ASN A 18 1.13 12.62 9.81
CA ASN A 18 2.00 13.79 9.69
C ASN A 18 2.50 14.02 8.25
N ASP A 19 2.61 12.96 7.45
CA ASP A 19 3.20 13.06 6.11
C ASP A 19 2.46 12.12 5.16
N LEU A 20 1.48 12.68 4.45
CA LEU A 20 0.68 11.93 3.50
C LEU A 20 1.51 11.42 2.32
N SER A 21 2.73 11.92 2.09
CA SER A 21 3.62 11.34 1.08
C SER A 21 4.32 10.08 1.54
N LYS A 22 4.07 9.61 2.77
CA LYS A 22 4.70 8.42 3.32
C LYS A 22 3.66 7.41 3.79
N ALA A 23 4.00 6.14 3.60
CA ALA A 23 3.29 5.00 4.12
C ALA A 23 4.23 4.17 4.99
N VAL A 24 3.74 3.67 6.12
CA VAL A 24 4.48 2.82 7.04
C VAL A 24 3.97 1.39 6.88
N CYS A 25 4.89 0.45 6.68
CA CYS A 25 4.57 -0.96 6.68
C CYS A 25 4.20 -1.42 8.10
N LYS A 26 3.04 -2.05 8.28
CA LYS A 26 2.60 -2.53 9.60
C LYS A 26 3.37 -3.79 10.06
N ILE A 27 4.00 -4.49 9.12
CA ILE A 27 4.75 -5.74 9.38
C ILE A 27 6.16 -5.45 9.87
N CYS A 28 6.93 -4.64 9.13
CA CYS A 28 8.33 -4.33 9.46
C CYS A 28 8.58 -2.88 9.91
N LYS A 29 7.52 -2.07 10.06
CA LYS A 29 7.60 -0.64 10.46
C LYS A 29 8.44 0.24 9.53
N LYS A 30 8.75 -0.23 8.32
CA LYS A 30 9.50 0.54 7.31
C LYS A 30 8.66 1.66 6.72
N SER A 31 9.21 2.88 6.66
CA SER A 31 8.62 4.02 5.98
C SER A 31 8.94 4.00 4.48
N LEU A 32 7.92 4.13 3.64
CA LEU A 32 7.99 4.13 2.19
C LEU A 32 7.38 5.43 1.65
N SER A 33 8.04 6.05 0.68
CA SER A 33 7.51 7.23 0.01
C SER A 33 6.50 6.85 -1.08
N LEU A 34 5.36 7.53 -1.08
CA LEU A 34 4.29 7.44 -2.06
C LEU A 34 4.50 8.41 -3.25
N GLY A 35 5.61 9.16 -3.24
CA GLY A 35 6.02 10.10 -4.30
C GLY A 35 5.30 11.44 -4.29
N SER A 36 4.14 11.56 -3.62
CA SER A 36 3.41 12.83 -3.49
C SER A 36 2.51 12.81 -2.26
N GLN A 37 2.31 13.99 -1.66
CA GLN A 37 1.34 14.19 -0.57
C GLN A 37 -0.10 14.17 -1.10
N GLU A 38 -0.30 14.55 -2.37
CA GLU A 38 -1.61 14.54 -3.00
C GLU A 38 -2.10 13.11 -3.28
N PRO A 39 -3.24 12.67 -2.72
CA PRO A 39 -3.73 11.30 -2.89
C PRO A 39 -4.10 10.93 -4.33
N LYS A 40 -4.26 11.91 -5.22
CA LYS A 40 -4.46 11.69 -6.66
C LYS A 40 -3.16 11.38 -7.41
N LYS A 41 -2.01 11.82 -6.87
CA LYS A 41 -0.67 11.66 -7.48
C LYS A 41 0.19 10.60 -6.77
N GLN A 42 -0.34 9.98 -5.72
CA GLN A 42 0.32 8.91 -4.98
C GLN A 42 0.49 7.67 -5.86
N THR A 43 1.69 7.10 -5.86
CA THR A 43 1.97 5.80 -6.50
C THR A 43 2.19 4.73 -5.45
N LEU A 44 1.49 3.60 -5.61
CA LEU A 44 1.65 2.43 -4.73
C LEU A 44 2.75 1.48 -5.20
N TYR A 45 3.56 1.90 -6.18
CA TYR A 45 4.63 1.08 -6.74
C TYR A 45 5.66 0.70 -5.67
N GLY A 46 6.19 1.67 -4.91
CA GLY A 46 7.15 1.38 -3.84
C GLY A 46 6.58 0.47 -2.76
N VAL A 47 5.30 0.64 -2.45
CA VAL A 47 4.55 -0.13 -1.45
C VAL A 47 4.32 -1.57 -1.90
N LYS A 48 3.87 -1.76 -3.16
CA LYS A 48 3.73 -3.08 -3.80
C LYS A 48 5.06 -3.78 -3.93
N GLN A 49 6.10 -3.08 -4.38
CA GLN A 49 7.43 -3.67 -4.55
C GLN A 49 8.02 -4.09 -3.20
N HIS A 50 7.87 -3.27 -2.15
CA HIS A 50 8.28 -3.64 -0.80
C HIS A 50 7.57 -4.90 -0.35
N LEU A 51 6.23 -4.95 -0.48
CA LEU A 51 5.47 -6.13 -0.10
C LEU A 51 5.92 -7.36 -0.90
N SER A 52 6.12 -7.24 -2.21
CA SER A 52 6.59 -8.36 -3.04
C SER A 52 7.99 -8.84 -2.68
N LYS A 53 8.91 -7.96 -2.31
CA LYS A 53 10.31 -8.30 -2.01
C LYS A 53 10.53 -8.79 -0.58
N PHE A 54 9.85 -8.16 0.39
CA PHE A 54 10.07 -8.41 1.82
C PHE A 54 8.96 -9.25 2.46
N HIS A 55 7.74 -9.23 1.90
CA HIS A 55 6.53 -9.85 2.48
C HIS A 55 5.75 -10.64 1.42
N GLY A 56 6.41 -11.64 0.82
CA GLY A 56 5.86 -12.39 -0.31
C GLY A 56 4.50 -13.06 0.00
N THR A 57 4.29 -13.48 1.24
CA THR A 57 3.02 -14.10 1.68
C THR A 57 1.87 -13.09 1.66
N GLU A 58 2.07 -11.91 2.24
CA GLU A 58 1.10 -10.82 2.29
C GLU A 58 0.87 -10.24 0.90
N HIS A 59 1.91 -10.15 0.06
CA HIS A 59 1.78 -9.78 -1.35
C HIS A 59 0.84 -10.75 -2.08
N ARG A 60 0.99 -12.06 -1.87
CA ARG A 60 0.09 -13.07 -2.43
C ARG A 60 -1.35 -12.88 -1.94
N GLN A 61 -1.56 -12.56 -0.66
CA GLN A 61 -2.90 -12.29 -0.13
C GLN A 61 -3.55 -11.05 -0.77
N VAL A 62 -2.77 -9.98 -0.92
CA VAL A 62 -3.22 -8.74 -1.59
C VAL A 62 -3.60 -9.02 -3.04
N LEU A 63 -2.80 -9.81 -3.76
CA LEU A 63 -3.08 -10.18 -5.15
C LEU A 63 -4.36 -11.01 -5.27
N LYS A 64 -4.53 -12.03 -4.42
CA LYS A 64 -5.75 -12.87 -4.41
C LYS A 64 -7.00 -12.00 -4.18
N ARG A 65 -6.93 -11.10 -3.21
CA ARG A 65 -8.05 -10.21 -2.89
C ARG A 65 -8.29 -9.13 -3.94
N GLN A 66 -7.26 -8.71 -4.67
CA GLN A 66 -7.41 -7.84 -5.85
C GLN A 66 -8.14 -8.56 -6.99
N SER A 67 -7.82 -9.83 -7.24
CA SER A 67 -8.51 -10.62 -8.28
C SER A 67 -9.97 -10.91 -7.94
N GLU A 68 -10.33 -11.02 -6.66
CA GLU A 68 -11.72 -11.24 -6.22
C GLU A 68 -12.57 -9.96 -6.28
N LEU A 69 -11.94 -8.78 -6.37
CA LEU A 69 -12.60 -7.48 -6.49
C LEU A 69 -12.73 -6.99 -7.94
N GLY A 70 -12.20 -7.77 -8.91
CA GLY A 70 -12.16 -7.47 -10.34
C GLY A 70 -13.42 -7.88 -11.07
#